data_AF-X0M5T6-F1
#
_entry.id   AF-X0M5T6-F1
#
_cell.length_a   1.000
_cell.length_b   1.000
_cell.length_c   1.000
_cell.angle_alpha   90.00
_cell.angle_beta   90.00
_cell.angle_gamma   90.00
#
_symmetry.space_group_name_H-M   'P 1'
#
loop_
_entity.id
_entity.type
_entity.pdbx_description
1 polymer ?
#
loop_
_entity_poly.entity_id
_entity_poly.type
_entity_poly.pdbx_seq_one_letter_code
_entity_poly.pdbx_strand_id
1 'polypeptide(L)'
;MAAVMRRRTRIVCISDTHNCQVKLPKGDVLIHAGDLTNQGSHAELAKTVAWLEKQDFEAKIVIAGNHDLTLDPKFYAEHGLYFHNKKPQSHDECLRLFTSSPSITYLSHESATIRLRSHSGPRTQFKVFGSPYSPRFGLWAFYYDAPQNPSNWSDLTSIWESIPLDADIVVTHTPPRTHCDETDERRATGCEALRQALWRVRPQLAVCGHIHDGRGAKRVMWDLSCRNVAYQEESVVRWQDPGEGNNKTCLIDLTGKKAPSLANDGSHPGRYGSSTREPDVTDVPHFIDSAESSLYTFGSGPADIHASHGTTGLGGDPASPRSDQTALAGRMGRRETCVVNAAIMKSRYPHIGGKQFNKPIVVDLDLPIWEDEGHIEAP
;
A
#
# COMPACT_ATOMS: atom_id res chain seq x y z
N MET A 1 -18.49 18.86 9.98
CA MET A 1 -18.42 17.70 9.07
C MET A 1 -19.08 16.52 9.78
N ALA A 2 -20.08 15.88 9.18
CA ALA A 2 -20.63 14.64 9.71
C ALA A 2 -19.52 13.56 9.73
N ALA A 3 -19.49 12.71 10.75
CA ALA A 3 -18.50 11.64 10.84
C ALA A 3 -18.74 10.65 9.69
N VAL A 4 -17.73 10.42 8.84
CA VAL A 4 -17.78 9.40 7.78
C VAL A 4 -17.92 8.04 8.45
N MET A 5 -19.04 7.35 8.22
CA MET A 5 -19.23 6.00 8.73
C MET A 5 -18.23 5.04 8.10
N ARG A 6 -17.66 4.16 8.92
CA ARG A 6 -16.69 3.15 8.48
C ARG A 6 -17.16 1.75 8.82
N ARG A 7 -16.68 0.76 8.09
CA ARG A 7 -16.91 -0.66 8.37
C ARG A 7 -15.64 -1.47 8.13
N ARG A 8 -15.46 -2.49 8.96
CA ARG A 8 -14.38 -3.46 8.80
C ARG A 8 -14.48 -4.18 7.47
N THR A 9 -13.45 -4.00 6.65
CA THR A 9 -13.16 -4.74 5.43
C THR A 9 -11.97 -5.65 5.68
N ARG A 10 -12.11 -6.93 5.35
CA ARG A 10 -11.06 -7.95 5.48
C ARG A 10 -10.30 -8.08 4.17
N ILE A 11 -9.01 -7.77 4.23
CA ILE A 11 -8.10 -7.80 3.08
C ILE A 11 -7.14 -8.97 3.25
N VAL A 12 -7.00 -9.80 2.22
CA VAL A 12 -6.01 -10.88 2.17
C VAL A 12 -4.87 -10.42 1.28
N CYS A 13 -3.66 -10.37 1.83
CA CYS A 13 -2.46 -9.90 1.15
C CYS A 13 -1.53 -11.07 0.83
N ILE A 14 -1.13 -11.16 -0.43
CA ILE A 14 -0.11 -12.09 -0.94
C ILE A 14 0.81 -11.38 -1.93
N SER A 15 1.98 -11.95 -2.18
CA SER A 15 2.93 -11.56 -3.22
C SER A 15 3.87 -12.72 -3.49
N ASP A 16 4.62 -12.68 -4.59
CA ASP A 16 5.72 -13.61 -4.84
C ASP A 16 5.22 -15.06 -4.88
N THR A 17 4.16 -15.30 -5.65
CA THR A 17 3.60 -16.64 -5.79
C THR A 17 4.43 -17.50 -6.74
N HIS A 18 5.15 -16.91 -7.70
CA HIS A 18 6.13 -17.62 -8.54
C HIS A 18 5.51 -18.90 -9.17
N ASN A 19 4.36 -18.73 -9.85
CA ASN A 19 3.50 -19.76 -10.43
C ASN A 19 2.78 -20.71 -9.43
N CYS A 20 2.95 -20.51 -8.13
CA CYS A 20 2.37 -21.38 -7.11
C CYS A 20 0.98 -20.88 -6.72
N GLN A 21 0.05 -21.82 -6.52
CA GLN A 21 -1.31 -21.52 -6.07
C GLN A 21 -1.42 -21.93 -4.61
N VAL A 22 -1.77 -20.98 -3.75
CA VAL A 22 -1.91 -21.22 -2.30
C VAL A 22 -3.37 -21.23 -1.87
N LYS A 23 -3.65 -21.90 -0.76
CA LYS A 23 -4.98 -21.82 -0.14
C LYS A 23 -5.15 -20.45 0.51
N LEU A 24 -6.16 -19.71 0.08
CA LEU A 24 -6.48 -18.39 0.62
C LEU A 24 -7.54 -18.50 1.73
N PRO A 25 -7.38 -17.75 2.84
CA PRO A 25 -8.45 -17.58 3.82
C PRO A 25 -9.58 -16.73 3.23
N LYS A 26 -10.77 -16.77 3.86
CA LYS A 26 -11.88 -15.90 3.48
C LYS A 26 -11.55 -14.42 3.74
N GLY A 27 -11.94 -13.55 2.83
CA GLY A 27 -11.90 -12.10 2.97
C GLY A 27 -12.80 -11.42 1.95
N ASP A 28 -12.87 -10.10 2.03
CA ASP A 28 -13.68 -9.26 1.12
C ASP A 28 -12.85 -8.86 -0.11
N VAL A 29 -11.55 -8.57 0.10
CA VAL A 29 -10.60 -8.11 -0.93
C VAL A 29 -9.36 -8.99 -0.94
N LEU A 30 -8.86 -9.35 -2.13
CA LEU A 30 -7.54 -9.95 -2.34
C LEU A 30 -6.58 -8.93 -2.94
N ILE A 31 -5.37 -8.82 -2.40
CA ILE A 31 -4.27 -8.04 -2.98
C ILE A 31 -3.13 -8.99 -3.34
N HIS A 32 -2.67 -8.94 -4.59
CA HIS A 32 -1.44 -9.60 -5.05
C HIS A 32 -0.38 -8.56 -5.45
N ALA A 33 0.69 -8.44 -4.67
CA ALA A 33 1.70 -7.38 -4.81
C ALA A 33 2.87 -7.71 -5.75
N GLY A 34 2.59 -8.40 -6.87
CA GLY A 34 3.58 -8.74 -7.89
C GLY A 34 4.26 -10.10 -7.75
N ASP A 35 5.11 -10.42 -8.73
CA ASP A 35 5.75 -11.72 -8.92
C ASP A 35 4.74 -12.87 -8.94
N LEU A 36 3.78 -12.72 -9.86
CA LEU A 36 2.74 -13.72 -10.13
C LEU A 36 3.32 -15.00 -10.74
N THR A 37 4.41 -14.84 -11.49
CA THR A 37 5.01 -15.87 -12.34
C THR A 37 6.52 -15.97 -12.12
N ASN A 38 7.20 -16.94 -12.73
CA ASN A 38 8.66 -17.01 -12.69
C ASN A 38 9.31 -16.17 -13.81
N GLN A 39 8.69 -16.08 -14.99
CA GLN A 39 9.25 -15.38 -16.15
C GLN A 39 8.20 -14.63 -16.99
N GLY A 40 6.95 -14.56 -16.54
CA GLY A 40 5.93 -13.76 -17.21
C GLY A 40 5.52 -14.28 -18.57
N SER A 41 5.66 -15.57 -18.87
CA SER A 41 5.11 -16.10 -20.12
C SER A 41 3.58 -16.04 -20.10
N HIS A 42 2.96 -15.87 -21.27
CA HIS A 42 1.51 -15.88 -21.44
C HIS A 42 0.86 -17.11 -20.79
N ALA A 43 1.49 -18.29 -20.91
CA ALA A 43 0.97 -19.52 -20.29
C ALA A 43 0.99 -19.48 -18.76
N GLU A 44 2.05 -18.93 -18.16
CA GLU A 44 2.13 -18.71 -16.72
C GLU A 44 1.07 -17.68 -16.26
N LEU A 45 1.00 -16.53 -16.95
CA LEU A 45 0.04 -15.47 -16.63
C LEU A 45 -1.40 -15.97 -16.76
N ALA A 46 -1.74 -16.67 -17.84
CA ALA A 46 -3.08 -17.22 -18.05
C ALA A 46 -3.48 -18.21 -16.94
N LYS A 47 -2.54 -19.05 -16.50
CA LYS A 47 -2.76 -19.97 -15.38
C LYS A 47 -2.99 -19.22 -14.06
N THR A 48 -2.25 -18.15 -13.81
CA THR A 48 -2.40 -17.34 -12.60
C THR A 48 -3.70 -16.55 -12.60
N VAL A 49 -4.06 -15.89 -13.71
CA VAL A 49 -5.35 -15.19 -13.86
C VAL A 49 -6.51 -16.15 -13.65
N ALA A 50 -6.51 -17.31 -14.31
CA ALA A 50 -7.57 -18.31 -14.15
C ALA A 50 -7.70 -18.84 -12.71
N TRP A 51 -6.61 -18.83 -11.92
CA TRP A 51 -6.67 -19.15 -10.50
C TRP A 51 -7.24 -18.00 -9.68
N LEU A 52 -6.79 -16.76 -9.91
CA LEU A 52 -7.27 -15.57 -9.22
C LEU A 52 -8.77 -15.34 -9.43
N GLU A 53 -9.28 -15.53 -10.64
CA GLU A 53 -10.71 -15.37 -10.96
C GLU A 53 -11.60 -16.33 -10.16
N LYS A 54 -11.12 -17.56 -9.91
CA LYS A 54 -11.84 -18.57 -9.13
C LYS A 54 -11.90 -18.27 -7.63
N GLN A 55 -11.13 -17.30 -7.14
CA GLN A 55 -11.13 -16.98 -5.71
C GLN A 55 -12.38 -16.17 -5.35
N ASP A 56 -13.03 -16.55 -4.26
CA ASP A 56 -14.26 -15.93 -3.75
C ASP A 56 -13.93 -14.66 -2.95
N PHE A 57 -13.55 -13.62 -3.69
CA PHE A 57 -13.36 -12.26 -3.21
C PHE A 57 -14.14 -11.32 -4.12
N GLU A 58 -14.73 -10.29 -3.51
CA GLU A 58 -15.52 -9.30 -4.24
C GLU A 58 -14.65 -8.40 -5.11
N ALA A 59 -13.43 -8.09 -4.65
CA ALA A 59 -12.42 -7.38 -5.44
C ALA A 59 -11.06 -8.10 -5.37
N LYS A 60 -10.37 -8.23 -6.51
CA LYS A 60 -8.98 -8.67 -6.59
C LYS A 60 -8.12 -7.55 -7.18
N ILE A 61 -7.19 -7.02 -6.40
CA ILE A 61 -6.26 -5.97 -6.85
C ILE A 61 -4.91 -6.62 -7.14
N VAL A 62 -4.37 -6.40 -8.33
CA VAL A 62 -3.16 -7.07 -8.81
C VAL A 62 -2.21 -6.05 -9.42
N ILE A 63 -0.93 -6.15 -9.06
CA ILE A 63 0.16 -5.48 -9.77
C ILE A 63 1.13 -6.54 -10.28
N ALA A 64 1.95 -6.20 -11.27
CA ALA A 64 3.10 -7.00 -11.68
C ALA A 64 4.28 -6.89 -10.70
N GLY A 65 5.23 -7.81 -10.79
CA GLY A 65 6.57 -7.71 -10.18
C GLY A 65 7.67 -7.90 -11.22
N ASN A 66 8.92 -7.99 -10.76
CA ASN A 66 10.07 -8.02 -11.65
C ASN A 66 10.18 -9.34 -12.46
N HIS A 67 9.47 -10.40 -12.05
CA HIS A 67 9.40 -11.66 -12.79
C HIS A 67 8.30 -11.72 -13.85
N ASP A 68 7.37 -10.76 -13.89
CA ASP A 68 6.24 -10.76 -14.81
C ASP A 68 6.60 -10.07 -16.15
N LEU A 69 7.66 -10.59 -16.78
CA LEU A 69 8.44 -9.92 -17.83
C LEU A 69 7.64 -9.33 -18.99
N THR A 70 6.68 -10.08 -19.53
CA THR A 70 5.89 -9.64 -20.69
C THR A 70 4.98 -8.46 -20.39
N LEU A 71 4.74 -8.14 -19.11
CA LEU A 71 3.95 -6.99 -18.69
C LEU A 71 4.75 -5.68 -18.69
N ASP A 72 6.09 -5.74 -18.82
CA ASP A 72 6.93 -4.56 -19.07
C ASP A 72 7.30 -4.50 -20.57
N PRO A 73 6.60 -3.69 -21.38
CA PRO A 73 6.80 -3.70 -22.82
C PRO A 73 8.20 -3.22 -23.24
N LYS A 74 8.81 -2.31 -22.47
CA LYS A 74 10.15 -1.78 -22.78
C LYS A 74 11.21 -2.82 -22.49
N PHE A 75 11.19 -3.39 -21.28
CA PHE A 75 12.13 -4.45 -20.90
C PHE A 75 11.98 -5.67 -21.80
N TYR A 76 10.74 -6.09 -22.09
CA TYR A 76 10.49 -7.30 -22.87
C TYR A 76 10.89 -7.15 -24.34
N ALA A 77 10.75 -5.96 -24.93
CA ALA A 77 11.24 -5.70 -26.29
C ALA A 77 12.77 -5.86 -26.40
N GLU A 78 13.51 -5.46 -25.37
CA GLU A 78 14.97 -5.51 -25.36
C GLU A 78 15.52 -6.90 -24.96
N HIS A 79 14.91 -7.53 -23.95
CA HIS A 79 15.45 -8.72 -23.31
C HIS A 79 14.59 -9.98 -23.47
N GLY A 80 13.38 -9.89 -24.02
CA GLY A 80 12.43 -11.01 -24.07
C GLY A 80 12.95 -12.26 -24.81
N LEU A 81 13.82 -12.09 -25.83
CA LEU A 81 14.42 -13.22 -26.55
C LEU A 81 15.41 -14.02 -25.68
N TYR A 82 16.06 -13.37 -24.72
CA TYR A 82 16.97 -14.01 -23.76
C TYR A 82 16.18 -14.91 -22.79
N PHE A 83 15.04 -14.42 -22.30
CA PHE A 83 14.22 -15.17 -21.34
C PHE A 83 13.34 -16.24 -21.99
N HIS A 84 12.75 -15.98 -23.16
CA HIS A 84 11.77 -16.88 -23.79
C HIS A 84 12.33 -17.65 -25.00
N ASN A 85 13.59 -18.06 -24.97
CA ASN A 85 14.22 -18.95 -25.97
C ASN A 85 13.95 -18.51 -27.43
N LYS A 86 14.08 -17.21 -27.72
CA LYS A 86 13.80 -16.61 -29.02
C LYS A 86 12.36 -16.77 -29.55
N LYS A 87 11.38 -17.04 -28.67
CA LYS A 87 9.94 -17.05 -28.99
C LYS A 87 9.27 -15.85 -28.33
N PRO A 88 9.30 -14.66 -28.96
CA PRO A 88 8.68 -13.47 -28.38
C PRO A 88 7.18 -13.69 -28.22
N GLN A 89 6.63 -13.12 -27.15
CA GLN A 89 5.21 -13.13 -26.86
C GLN A 89 4.66 -11.71 -26.91
N SER A 90 3.35 -11.58 -27.18
CA SER A 90 2.74 -10.26 -27.27
C SER A 90 2.47 -9.70 -25.87
N HIS A 91 3.01 -8.50 -25.60
CA HIS A 91 2.68 -7.73 -24.39
C HIS A 91 1.15 -7.53 -24.29
N ASP A 92 0.51 -7.11 -25.37
CA ASP A 92 -0.92 -6.81 -25.37
C ASP A 92 -1.77 -8.06 -25.11
N GLU A 93 -1.38 -9.23 -25.62
CA GLU A 93 -2.06 -10.50 -25.30
C GLU A 93 -1.94 -10.84 -23.82
N CYS A 94 -0.73 -10.68 -23.26
CA CYS A 94 -0.47 -10.96 -21.85
C CYS A 94 -1.23 -9.99 -20.93
N LEU A 95 -1.22 -8.69 -21.25
CA LEU A 95 -1.94 -7.66 -20.50
C LEU A 95 -3.45 -7.86 -20.58
N ARG A 96 -3.99 -8.26 -21.76
CA ARG A 96 -5.42 -8.53 -21.95
C ARG A 96 -5.97 -9.61 -21.03
N LEU A 97 -5.16 -10.57 -20.59
CA LEU A 97 -5.57 -11.58 -19.60
C LEU A 97 -6.08 -10.92 -18.31
N PHE A 98 -5.45 -9.82 -17.88
CA PHE A 98 -5.84 -9.11 -16.68
C PHE A 98 -6.93 -8.07 -16.96
N THR A 99 -6.76 -7.24 -17.99
CA THR A 99 -7.67 -6.11 -18.25
C THR A 99 -9.05 -6.53 -18.78
N SER A 100 -9.16 -7.74 -19.34
CA SER A 100 -10.46 -8.31 -19.76
C SER A 100 -11.15 -9.09 -18.65
N SER A 101 -10.51 -9.29 -17.49
CA SER A 101 -11.11 -10.01 -16.38
C SER A 101 -12.19 -9.14 -15.70
N PRO A 102 -13.41 -9.66 -15.47
CA PRO A 102 -14.46 -8.91 -14.81
C PRO A 102 -14.25 -8.79 -13.28
N SER A 103 -13.27 -9.50 -12.71
CA SER A 103 -13.07 -9.57 -11.25
C SER A 103 -11.71 -9.09 -10.77
N ILE A 104 -10.78 -8.80 -11.70
CA ILE A 104 -9.43 -8.34 -11.38
C ILE A 104 -9.32 -6.86 -11.76
N THR A 105 -8.87 -6.05 -10.81
CA THR A 105 -8.36 -4.71 -11.04
C THR A 105 -6.84 -4.79 -11.12
N TYR A 106 -6.30 -4.77 -12.34
CA TYR A 106 -4.87 -4.67 -12.57
C TYR A 106 -4.43 -3.21 -12.56
N LEU A 107 -3.34 -2.91 -11.86
CA LEU A 107 -2.80 -1.55 -11.74
C LEU A 107 -1.33 -1.54 -12.16
N SER A 108 -0.98 -0.64 -13.07
CA SER A 108 0.40 -0.45 -13.54
C SER A 108 0.86 0.99 -13.38
N HIS A 109 1.24 1.34 -12.15
CA HIS A 109 1.64 2.70 -11.77
C HIS A 109 0.49 3.71 -11.92
N GLU A 110 -0.66 3.35 -11.35
CA GLU A 110 -1.90 4.12 -11.46
C GLU A 110 -2.78 3.92 -10.22
N SER A 111 -3.88 4.67 -10.14
CA SER A 111 -4.84 4.57 -9.04
C SER A 111 -6.24 4.17 -9.51
N ALA A 112 -6.97 3.45 -8.67
CA ALA A 112 -8.37 3.11 -8.88
C ALA A 112 -9.18 3.30 -7.60
N THR A 113 -10.48 3.58 -7.75
CA THR A 113 -11.45 3.56 -6.65
C THR A 113 -12.16 2.21 -6.64
N ILE A 114 -12.02 1.47 -5.55
CA ILE A 114 -12.66 0.17 -5.35
C ILE A 114 -13.96 0.38 -4.58
N ARG A 115 -15.04 -0.25 -5.04
CA ARG A 115 -16.36 -0.24 -4.39
C ARG A 115 -16.81 -1.67 -4.18
N LEU A 116 -16.98 -2.05 -2.92
CA LEU A 116 -17.60 -3.31 -2.53
C LEU A 116 -19.11 -3.06 -2.45
N ARG A 117 -19.90 -3.70 -3.32
CA ARG A 117 -21.35 -3.51 -3.50
C ARG A 117 -22.20 -4.63 -2.93
N SER A 118 -21.61 -5.75 -2.50
CA SER A 118 -22.34 -6.87 -1.93
C SER A 118 -23.19 -6.43 -0.74
N HIS A 119 -24.49 -6.71 -0.79
CA HIS A 119 -25.44 -6.37 0.28
C HIS A 119 -25.13 -7.09 1.60
N SER A 120 -24.53 -8.28 1.52
CA SER A 120 -24.04 -9.04 2.67
C SER A 120 -22.60 -8.68 3.06
N GLY A 121 -21.93 -7.85 2.27
CA GLY A 121 -20.55 -7.42 2.46
C GLY A 121 -20.40 -6.12 3.26
N PRO A 122 -19.17 -5.58 3.32
CA PRO A 122 -18.88 -4.39 4.11
C PRO A 122 -19.43 -3.09 3.49
N ARG A 123 -19.77 -3.09 2.19
CA ARG A 123 -20.26 -1.90 1.45
C ARG A 123 -19.33 -0.69 1.55
N THR A 124 -18.03 -0.93 1.46
CA THR A 124 -17.00 0.11 1.59
C THR A 124 -16.46 0.58 0.25
N GLN A 125 -15.97 1.82 0.22
CA GLN A 125 -15.25 2.41 -0.90
C GLN A 125 -13.90 2.95 -0.44
N PHE A 126 -12.86 2.71 -1.23
CA PHE A 126 -11.50 3.18 -0.94
C PHE A 126 -10.70 3.40 -2.23
N LYS A 127 -9.69 4.27 -2.16
CA LYS A 127 -8.74 4.50 -3.27
C LYS A 127 -7.48 3.69 -3.06
N VAL A 128 -7.07 2.96 -4.10
CA VAL A 128 -5.83 2.21 -4.15
C VAL A 128 -4.91 2.79 -5.21
N PHE A 129 -3.61 2.90 -4.90
CA PHE A 129 -2.56 3.12 -5.88
C PHE A 129 -1.74 1.84 -6.03
N GLY A 130 -1.44 1.42 -7.25
CA GLY A 130 -0.69 0.20 -7.54
C GLY A 130 0.50 0.45 -8.47
N SER A 131 1.68 -0.06 -8.15
CA SER A 131 2.85 0.07 -9.02
C SER A 131 3.81 -1.13 -8.97
N PRO A 132 4.26 -1.64 -10.14
CA PRO A 132 5.20 -2.76 -10.19
C PRO A 132 6.67 -2.34 -9.98
N TYR A 133 6.94 -1.03 -9.97
CA TYR A 133 8.30 -0.51 -10.06
C TYR A 133 9.14 -0.79 -8.80
N SER A 134 10.41 -1.14 -9.02
CA SER A 134 11.41 -1.38 -7.99
C SER A 134 12.76 -0.74 -8.35
N PRO A 135 13.57 -0.28 -7.37
CA PRO A 135 14.95 0.12 -7.64
C PRO A 135 15.72 -1.01 -8.32
N ARG A 136 16.53 -0.69 -9.33
CA ARG A 136 17.24 -1.68 -10.14
C ARG A 136 18.15 -2.59 -9.29
N PHE A 137 17.94 -3.91 -9.43
CA PHE A 137 18.82 -4.95 -8.90
C PHE A 137 18.98 -6.10 -9.89
N GLY A 138 20.02 -6.05 -10.71
CA GLY A 138 20.25 -7.01 -11.80
C GLY A 138 19.37 -6.75 -13.03
N LEU A 139 19.15 -7.79 -13.83
CA LEU A 139 18.46 -7.72 -15.12
C LEU A 139 17.07 -8.35 -15.02
N TRP A 140 16.08 -7.57 -14.59
CA TRP A 140 14.67 -7.96 -14.51
C TRP A 140 13.75 -6.79 -14.90
N ALA A 141 12.47 -7.10 -15.15
CA ALA A 141 11.46 -6.14 -15.56
C ALA A 141 11.11 -5.14 -14.44
N PHE A 142 10.49 -4.03 -14.81
CA PHE A 142 9.98 -3.00 -13.89
C PHE A 142 11.03 -2.40 -12.95
N TYR A 143 12.29 -2.40 -13.37
CA TYR A 143 13.34 -1.68 -12.69
C TYR A 143 13.50 -0.26 -13.21
N TYR A 144 13.62 0.68 -12.28
CA TYR A 144 14.03 2.05 -12.56
C TYR A 144 15.37 2.35 -11.88
N ASP A 145 16.07 3.34 -12.42
CA ASP A 145 17.36 3.78 -11.90
C ASP A 145 17.13 4.70 -10.69
N ALA A 146 17.43 4.17 -9.50
CA ALA A 146 17.46 4.92 -8.26
C ALA A 146 18.91 5.31 -7.92
N PRO A 147 19.15 6.49 -7.30
CA PRO A 147 20.46 6.81 -6.78
C PRO A 147 20.86 5.79 -5.71
N GLN A 148 22.03 5.17 -5.85
CA GLN A 148 22.52 4.18 -4.88
C GLN A 148 22.92 4.81 -3.55
N ASN A 149 23.38 6.07 -3.59
CA ASN A 149 23.81 6.82 -2.42
C ASN A 149 23.44 8.31 -2.62
N PRO A 150 22.15 8.67 -2.45
CA PRO A 150 21.72 10.05 -2.62
C PRO A 150 22.44 10.92 -1.57
N SER A 151 23.21 11.90 -2.02
CA SER A 151 23.81 12.90 -1.12
C SER A 151 22.79 13.96 -0.73
N ASN A 152 21.72 14.11 -1.52
CA ASN A 152 20.57 14.94 -1.22
C ASN A 152 19.25 14.20 -1.53
N TRP A 153 18.21 14.52 -0.77
CA TRP A 153 16.86 13.99 -0.96
C TRP A 153 16.25 14.38 -2.32
N SER A 154 16.68 15.48 -2.93
CA SER A 154 16.29 15.86 -4.30
C SER A 154 16.81 14.93 -5.39
N ASP A 155 17.81 14.09 -5.08
CA ASP A 155 18.40 13.18 -6.06
C ASP A 155 17.51 11.96 -6.29
N LEU A 156 16.58 11.68 -5.38
CA LEU A 156 15.65 10.57 -5.47
C LEU A 156 14.71 10.71 -6.66
N THR A 157 14.30 9.58 -7.24
CA THR A 157 13.35 9.58 -8.34
C THR A 157 12.00 10.18 -7.91
N SER A 158 11.38 10.95 -8.81
CA SER A 158 10.05 11.52 -8.62
C SER A 158 8.92 10.54 -8.96
N ILE A 159 9.21 9.29 -9.33
CA ILE A 159 8.17 8.34 -9.75
C ILE A 159 7.08 8.16 -8.70
N TRP A 160 7.41 8.23 -7.41
CA TRP A 160 6.45 8.08 -6.31
C TRP A 160 5.68 9.37 -5.97
N GLU A 161 5.95 10.48 -6.65
CA GLU A 161 5.15 11.71 -6.55
C GLU A 161 3.75 11.53 -7.12
N SER A 162 3.58 10.58 -8.05
CA SER A 162 2.30 10.21 -8.66
C SER A 162 1.32 9.56 -7.68
N ILE A 163 1.80 9.03 -6.54
CA ILE A 163 0.92 8.47 -5.51
C ILE A 163 -0.02 9.58 -5.03
N PRO A 164 -1.34 9.44 -5.23
CA PRO A 164 -2.29 10.46 -4.82
C PRO A 164 -2.30 10.61 -3.30
N LEU A 165 -2.40 11.86 -2.80
CA LEU A 165 -2.51 12.15 -1.37
C LEU A 165 -3.77 11.53 -0.74
N ASP A 166 -4.76 11.22 -1.56
CA ASP A 166 -6.01 10.58 -1.16
C ASP A 166 -6.00 9.05 -1.26
N ALA A 167 -4.85 8.41 -1.52
CA ALA A 167 -4.74 6.96 -1.48
C ALA A 167 -5.00 6.42 -0.04
N ASP A 168 -5.92 5.46 0.08
CA ASP A 168 -6.16 4.74 1.33
C ASP A 168 -5.21 3.54 1.46
N ILE A 169 -4.93 2.91 0.31
CA ILE A 169 -4.06 1.75 0.19
C ILE A 169 -3.03 2.01 -0.90
N VAL A 170 -1.77 1.67 -0.63
CA VAL A 170 -0.69 1.67 -1.62
C VAL A 170 -0.20 0.23 -1.80
N VAL A 171 -0.10 -0.23 -3.05
CA VAL A 171 0.42 -1.55 -3.41
C VAL A 171 1.63 -1.36 -4.30
N THR A 172 2.80 -1.78 -3.84
CA THR A 172 4.05 -1.69 -4.60
C THR A 172 4.74 -3.02 -4.63
N HIS A 173 5.50 -3.37 -5.66
CA HIS A 173 6.26 -4.62 -5.60
C HIS A 173 7.43 -4.50 -4.60
N THR A 174 8.20 -3.40 -4.70
CA THR A 174 9.28 -3.11 -3.75
C THR A 174 8.77 -2.69 -2.36
N PRO A 175 9.42 -3.11 -1.26
CA PRO A 175 9.14 -2.57 0.06
C PRO A 175 9.77 -1.17 0.25
N PRO A 176 9.16 -0.30 1.09
CA PRO A 176 9.82 0.92 1.54
C PRO A 176 11.04 0.61 2.40
N ARG A 177 12.08 1.43 2.30
CA ARG A 177 13.35 1.22 3.03
C ARG A 177 13.12 1.12 4.53
N THR A 178 13.85 0.21 5.18
CA THR A 178 13.79 -0.14 6.62
C THR A 178 12.48 -0.78 7.11
N HIS A 179 11.50 -0.99 6.22
CA HIS A 179 10.19 -1.50 6.57
C HIS A 179 9.88 -2.78 5.80
N CYS A 180 10.10 -3.92 6.47
CA CYS A 180 9.88 -5.26 5.91
C CYS A 180 10.70 -5.51 4.63
N ASP A 181 11.93 -5.01 4.62
CA ASP A 181 12.89 -5.03 3.50
C ASP A 181 14.25 -5.65 3.90
N GLU A 182 14.28 -6.33 5.04
CA GLU A 182 15.48 -6.98 5.55
C GLU A 182 15.74 -8.26 4.75
N THR A 183 16.96 -8.38 4.24
CA THR A 183 17.50 -9.62 3.65
C THR A 183 18.17 -10.47 4.73
N ASP A 184 18.49 -11.74 4.43
CA ASP A 184 19.29 -12.62 5.30
C ASP A 184 20.61 -11.99 5.79
N GLU A 185 21.20 -11.06 5.02
CA GLU A 185 22.41 -10.33 5.38
C GLU A 185 22.15 -9.15 6.34
N ARG A 186 20.91 -9.03 6.83
CA ARG A 186 20.40 -7.95 7.70
C ARG A 186 20.60 -6.55 7.14
N ARG A 187 20.64 -6.42 5.81
CA ARG A 187 20.68 -5.12 5.13
C ARG A 187 19.27 -4.72 4.69
N ALA A 188 18.94 -3.45 4.89
CA ALA A 188 17.76 -2.79 4.33
C ALA A 188 17.99 -2.52 2.84
N THR A 189 17.21 -3.16 1.97
CA THR A 189 17.30 -3.03 0.51
C THR A 189 16.07 -2.37 -0.11
N GLY A 190 15.14 -1.88 0.72
CA GLY A 190 13.93 -1.24 0.27
C GLY A 190 14.16 0.15 -0.32
N CYS A 191 13.11 0.70 -0.92
CA CYS A 191 13.14 1.96 -1.63
C CYS A 191 12.97 3.15 -0.68
N GLU A 192 13.98 4.03 -0.62
CA GLU A 192 13.93 5.25 0.21
C GLU A 192 12.95 6.29 -0.35
N ALA A 193 12.92 6.47 -1.67
CA ALA A 193 11.97 7.38 -2.31
C ALA A 193 10.51 6.97 -2.03
N LEU A 194 10.23 5.67 -1.98
CA LEU A 194 8.93 5.14 -1.58
C LEU A 194 8.64 5.41 -0.10
N ARG A 195 9.61 5.21 0.80
CA ARG A 195 9.46 5.52 2.24
C ARG A 195 9.03 6.98 2.45
N GLN A 196 9.65 7.91 1.72
CA GLN A 196 9.29 9.33 1.77
C GLN A 196 7.91 9.60 1.19
N ALA A 197 7.56 8.95 0.08
CA ALA A 197 6.22 9.05 -0.47
C ALA A 197 5.15 8.52 0.49
N LEU A 198 5.45 7.47 1.28
CA LEU A 198 4.56 6.99 2.33
C LEU A 198 4.47 7.95 3.52
N TRP A 199 5.56 8.62 3.92
CA TRP A 199 5.49 9.70 4.91
C TRP A 199 4.64 10.87 4.41
N ARG A 200 4.70 11.17 3.10
CA ARG A 200 3.93 12.22 2.42
C ARG A 200 2.43 11.92 2.36
N VAL A 201 2.08 10.71 1.93
CA VAL A 201 0.70 10.28 1.63
C VAL A 201 0.01 9.70 2.85
N ARG A 202 0.75 8.97 3.70
CA ARG A 202 0.30 8.28 4.91
C ARG A 202 -0.93 7.41 4.64
N PRO A 203 -0.86 6.44 3.69
CA PRO A 203 -1.96 5.51 3.48
C PRO A 203 -2.18 4.66 4.74
N GLN A 204 -3.39 4.15 4.93
CA GLN A 204 -3.70 3.30 6.08
C GLN A 204 -2.94 1.96 5.96
N LEU A 205 -2.80 1.45 4.73
CA LEU A 205 -2.14 0.19 4.41
C LEU A 205 -1.19 0.36 3.21
N ALA A 206 0.05 -0.09 3.37
CA ALA A 206 1.01 -0.25 2.28
C ALA A 206 1.35 -1.74 2.14
N VAL A 207 1.08 -2.36 0.98
CA VAL A 207 1.32 -3.78 0.72
C VAL A 207 2.42 -3.95 -0.30
N CYS A 208 3.40 -4.79 0.00
CA CYS A 208 4.53 -5.08 -0.86
C CYS A 208 4.94 -6.56 -0.89
N GLY A 209 5.99 -6.87 -1.63
CA GLY A 209 6.60 -8.19 -1.74
C GLY A 209 8.10 -8.08 -2.01
N HIS A 210 8.58 -8.81 -3.02
CA HIS A 210 9.93 -8.75 -3.61
C HIS A 210 11.06 -9.28 -2.72
N ILE A 211 11.14 -8.82 -1.47
CA ILE A 211 12.14 -9.25 -0.49
C ILE A 211 11.53 -10.35 0.37
N HIS A 212 11.78 -11.62 0.02
CA HIS A 212 11.09 -12.78 0.62
C HIS A 212 11.34 -12.89 2.13
N ASP A 213 12.57 -12.65 2.60
CA ASP A 213 12.90 -12.71 4.03
C ASP A 213 12.28 -11.54 4.82
N GLY A 214 11.89 -10.48 4.12
CA GLY A 214 11.22 -9.31 4.68
C GLY A 214 9.76 -9.56 5.07
N ARG A 215 9.20 -10.74 4.73
CA ARG A 215 7.81 -11.13 5.02
C ARG A 215 7.42 -10.81 6.46
N GLY A 216 6.42 -9.95 6.64
CA GLY A 216 5.95 -9.50 7.94
C GLY A 216 5.18 -8.19 7.84
N ALA A 217 5.04 -7.50 8.96
CA ALA A 217 4.44 -6.17 8.98
C ALA A 217 5.06 -5.26 10.04
N LYS A 218 5.03 -3.96 9.77
CA LYS A 218 5.40 -2.88 10.71
C LYS A 218 4.32 -1.80 10.69
N ARG A 219 3.94 -1.30 11.85
CA ARG A 219 3.15 -0.07 11.99
C ARG A 219 4.10 1.10 12.19
N VAL A 220 4.03 2.09 11.32
CA VAL A 220 4.90 3.26 11.33
C VAL A 220 4.07 4.46 11.73
N MET A 221 4.46 5.14 12.81
CA MET A 221 3.95 6.46 13.19
C MET A 221 4.88 7.51 12.58
N TRP A 222 4.33 8.37 11.74
CA TRP A 222 5.08 9.44 11.08
C TRP A 222 5.13 10.68 11.98
N ASP A 223 6.33 11.23 12.16
CA ASP A 223 6.51 12.49 12.88
C ASP A 223 6.26 13.66 11.91
N LEU A 224 5.23 14.44 12.21
CA LEU A 224 4.84 15.64 11.47
C LEU A 224 5.16 16.93 12.24
N SER A 225 5.64 16.81 13.47
CA SER A 225 5.84 17.92 14.40
C SER A 225 7.18 18.63 14.18
N CYS A 226 8.21 17.88 13.76
CA CYS A 226 9.55 18.41 13.57
C CYS A 226 9.74 19.03 12.17
N ARG A 227 9.65 20.36 12.08
CA ARG A 227 9.80 21.11 10.81
C ARG A 227 11.19 21.04 10.18
N ASN A 228 12.22 20.71 10.97
CA ASN A 228 13.61 20.74 10.52
C ASN A 228 14.16 19.35 10.14
N VAL A 229 13.40 18.28 10.38
CA VAL A 229 13.79 16.91 10.04
C VAL A 229 12.73 16.31 9.13
N ALA A 230 13.03 16.28 7.83
CA ALA A 230 12.11 15.72 6.85
C ALA A 230 11.97 14.20 7.02
N TYR A 231 10.77 13.68 6.80
CA TYR A 231 10.47 12.24 6.71
C TYR A 231 10.78 11.45 7.99
N GLN A 232 10.72 12.11 9.14
CA GLN A 232 10.98 11.50 10.44
C GLN A 232 9.85 10.52 10.82
N GLU A 233 10.26 9.43 11.49
CA GLU A 233 9.37 8.44 12.08
C GLU A 233 9.40 8.63 13.59
N GLU A 234 8.22 8.76 14.20
CA GLU A 234 8.07 8.90 15.65
C GLU A 234 8.26 7.54 16.34
N SER A 235 7.66 6.49 15.78
CA SER A 235 7.83 5.12 16.28
C SER A 235 7.53 4.07 15.21
N VAL A 236 8.10 2.88 15.39
CA VAL A 236 7.86 1.72 14.53
C VAL A 236 7.59 0.50 15.40
N VAL A 237 6.41 -0.11 15.24
CA VAL A 237 6.01 -1.32 15.97
C VAL A 237 5.99 -2.50 15.02
N ARG A 238 6.86 -3.48 15.26
CA ARG A 238 6.88 -4.73 14.50
C ARG A 238 5.70 -5.61 14.92
N TRP A 239 4.97 -6.13 13.94
CA TRP A 239 3.90 -7.09 14.17
C TRP A 239 4.48 -8.45 14.55
N GLN A 240 3.86 -9.10 15.55
CA GLN A 240 4.13 -10.49 15.91
C GLN A 240 3.04 -11.36 15.29
N ASP A 241 3.43 -12.32 14.45
CA ASP A 241 2.47 -13.14 13.71
C ASP A 241 1.78 -14.16 14.65
N PRO A 242 0.47 -14.00 14.94
CA PRO A 242 -0.24 -14.92 15.82
C PRO A 242 -0.39 -16.32 15.20
N GLY A 243 -0.20 -16.44 13.89
CA GLY A 243 -0.20 -17.68 13.14
C GLY A 243 1.17 -18.36 13.08
N GLU A 244 2.25 -17.76 13.57
CA GLU A 244 3.58 -18.37 13.45
C GLU A 244 3.63 -19.72 14.19
N GLY A 245 4.17 -20.73 13.52
CA GLY A 245 4.31 -22.10 14.06
C GLY A 245 2.99 -22.83 14.33
N ASN A 246 1.84 -22.32 13.91
CA ASN A 246 0.54 -22.91 14.22
C ASN A 246 -0.51 -22.73 13.10
N ASN A 247 -1.75 -23.21 13.32
CA ASN A 247 -2.83 -23.18 12.32
C ASN A 247 -3.70 -21.92 12.33
N LYS A 248 -3.43 -20.95 13.20
CA LYS A 248 -4.18 -19.68 13.26
C LYS A 248 -3.90 -18.83 12.02
N THR A 249 -4.86 -17.99 11.68
CA THR A 249 -4.70 -16.96 10.64
C THR A 249 -3.62 -15.96 11.05
N CYS A 250 -2.77 -15.59 10.09
CA CYS A 250 -1.79 -14.51 10.19
C CYS A 250 -2.51 -13.14 10.15
N LEU A 251 -3.21 -12.81 11.23
CA LEU A 251 -4.10 -11.65 11.31
C LEU A 251 -3.40 -10.41 11.86
N ILE A 252 -3.55 -9.30 11.16
CA ILE A 252 -3.31 -7.94 11.62
C ILE A 252 -4.68 -7.27 11.79
N ASP A 253 -5.04 -6.93 13.03
CA ASP A 253 -6.29 -6.23 13.32
C ASP A 253 -6.00 -4.75 13.55
N LEU A 254 -6.47 -3.90 12.64
CA LEU A 254 -6.31 -2.44 12.69
C LEU A 254 -7.60 -1.72 13.12
N THR A 255 -8.63 -2.47 13.54
CA THR A 255 -9.97 -1.94 13.88
C THR A 255 -10.17 -1.60 15.36
N GLY A 256 -9.18 -1.84 16.21
CA GLY A 256 -9.34 -1.62 17.65
C GLY A 256 -10.03 -2.78 18.40
N LYS A 257 -10.36 -3.88 17.72
CA LYS A 257 -11.11 -5.01 18.32
C LYS A 257 -10.22 -5.96 19.11
N LYS A 258 -9.08 -6.39 18.56
CA LYS A 258 -8.11 -7.30 19.20
C LYS A 258 -6.73 -6.68 19.44
N ALA A 259 -6.48 -5.52 18.84
CA ALA A 259 -5.25 -4.74 18.96
C ALA A 259 -5.61 -3.26 18.80
N PRO A 260 -4.74 -2.32 19.21
CA PRO A 260 -5.00 -0.88 19.05
C PRO A 260 -5.31 -0.53 17.59
N SER A 261 -6.32 0.30 17.37
CA SER A 261 -6.65 0.86 16.05
C SER A 261 -5.50 1.71 15.51
N LEU A 262 -5.53 2.03 14.22
CA LEU A 262 -4.62 3.04 13.67
C LEU A 262 -4.88 4.40 14.33
N ALA A 263 -3.82 5.17 14.56
CA ALA A 263 -3.93 6.57 14.99
C ALA A 263 -4.20 7.49 13.79
N ASN A 264 -5.32 7.24 13.11
CA ASN A 264 -5.76 7.96 11.90
C ASN A 264 -7.15 8.55 12.10
N ASP A 265 -7.50 9.58 11.33
CA ASP A 265 -8.85 10.16 11.36
C ASP A 265 -9.97 9.14 11.10
N GLY A 266 -11.03 9.25 11.90
CA GLY A 266 -12.17 8.34 11.84
C GLY A 266 -11.90 6.94 12.39
N SER A 267 -10.71 6.67 12.95
CA SER A 267 -10.45 5.44 13.69
C SER A 267 -11.20 5.47 15.01
N HIS A 268 -11.92 4.40 15.35
CA HIS A 268 -12.55 4.29 16.66
C HIS A 268 -11.47 4.03 17.72
N PRO A 269 -11.43 4.76 18.84
CA PRO A 269 -10.64 4.34 20.00
C PRO A 269 -11.21 2.99 20.45
N GLY A 270 -10.55 1.91 20.05
CA GLY A 270 -11.07 0.56 20.23
C GLY A 270 -11.37 0.24 21.69
N ARG A 271 -12.31 -0.68 21.92
CA ARG A 271 -12.65 -1.26 23.24
C ARG A 271 -11.54 -2.12 23.85
N TYR A 272 -10.32 -2.04 23.31
CA TYR A 272 -9.17 -2.81 23.77
C TYR A 272 -8.62 -2.18 25.04
N GLY A 273 -9.08 -2.69 26.19
CA GLY A 273 -8.42 -2.56 27.48
C GLY A 273 -8.14 -1.14 27.98
N SER A 274 -9.15 -0.49 28.56
CA SER A 274 -8.97 0.59 29.56
C SER A 274 -8.36 0.01 30.87
N SER A 275 -7.17 -0.58 30.78
CA SER A 275 -6.42 -1.06 31.93
C SER A 275 -4.92 -0.87 31.71
N THR A 276 -4.52 0.35 31.38
CA THR A 276 -3.19 0.84 31.72
C THR A 276 -3.39 1.92 32.75
N ARG A 277 -2.97 1.63 33.99
CA ARG A 277 -2.85 2.60 35.07
C ARG A 277 -2.16 3.86 34.54
N GLU A 278 -2.83 4.99 34.64
CA GLU A 278 -2.17 6.28 34.48
C GLU A 278 -1.02 6.35 35.48
N PRO A 279 0.21 6.71 35.06
CA PRO A 279 1.16 7.25 36.00
C PRO A 279 0.67 8.65 36.38
N ASP A 280 0.42 8.80 37.66
CA ASP A 280 0.19 10.05 38.36
C ASP A 280 1.27 11.07 37.95
N VAL A 281 0.90 12.11 37.22
CA VAL A 281 1.75 13.28 36.95
C VAL A 281 1.05 14.49 37.57
N THR A 282 1.22 14.63 38.88
CA THR A 282 1.06 15.88 39.59
C THR A 282 2.23 16.81 39.26
N ASP A 283 1.90 18.08 38.97
CA ASP A 283 2.74 19.28 38.91
C ASP A 283 3.79 19.30 37.77
N VAL A 284 3.94 20.33 36.93
CA VAL A 284 4.18 21.76 37.23
C VAL A 284 3.88 22.63 35.96
N PRO A 285 4.02 23.98 35.99
CA PRO A 285 2.93 24.96 35.94
C PRO A 285 2.73 25.66 34.59
N HIS A 286 1.58 26.34 34.50
CA HIS A 286 1.23 27.34 33.51
C HIS A 286 2.35 28.36 33.21
N PHE A 287 2.67 28.50 31.92
CA PHE A 287 3.18 29.75 31.37
C PHE A 287 2.24 30.21 30.26
N ILE A 288 1.57 31.33 30.56
CA ILE A 288 0.92 32.20 29.59
C ILE A 288 2.05 32.91 28.86
N ASP A 289 2.08 32.85 27.53
CA ASP A 289 2.59 33.99 26.81
C ASP A 289 1.82 34.23 25.50
N SER A 290 1.39 35.47 25.40
CA SER A 290 0.62 36.09 24.34
C SER A 290 1.58 36.72 23.34
N ALA A 291 1.41 36.47 22.05
CA ALA A 291 2.00 37.32 21.02
C ALA A 291 1.18 37.27 19.73
N GLU A 292 1.16 38.41 19.07
CA GLU A 292 0.08 38.94 18.25
C GLU A 292 0.02 38.42 16.82
N SER A 293 -1.20 38.58 16.29
CA SER A 293 -1.57 38.50 14.89
C SER A 293 -0.79 39.51 14.03
N SER A 294 -0.21 39.04 12.93
CA SER A 294 0.16 39.90 11.80
C SER A 294 -0.41 39.34 10.49
N LEU A 295 -1.42 40.03 9.98
CA LEU A 295 -2.05 39.84 8.67
C LEU A 295 -1.02 40.05 7.54
N TYR A 296 -1.01 39.13 6.57
CA TYR A 296 -0.59 39.43 5.20
C TYR A 296 -1.62 38.90 4.22
N THR A 297 -2.28 39.83 3.54
CA THR A 297 -3.23 39.62 2.45
C THR A 297 -2.47 39.58 1.13
N PHE A 298 -2.74 38.61 0.25
CA PHE A 298 -2.44 38.77 -1.18
C PHE A 298 -3.57 38.21 -2.06
N GLY A 299 -3.80 38.95 -3.16
CA GLY A 299 -5.00 39.01 -3.98
C GLY A 299 -5.49 37.72 -4.64
N SER A 300 -6.81 37.64 -4.76
CA SER A 300 -7.56 36.68 -5.57
C SER A 300 -7.60 37.16 -7.03
N GLY A 301 -7.24 36.27 -7.97
CA GLY A 301 -7.57 36.37 -9.40
C GLY A 301 -8.50 35.21 -9.79
N PRO A 302 -9.27 35.33 -10.89
CA PRO A 302 -10.56 34.67 -11.04
C PRO A 302 -10.47 33.17 -11.30
N ALA A 303 -11.46 32.46 -10.77
CA ALA A 303 -11.66 31.03 -10.90
C ALA A 303 -12.08 30.67 -12.33
N ASP A 304 -11.36 29.71 -12.93
CA ASP A 304 -11.89 28.88 -14.00
C ASP A 304 -12.43 27.58 -13.40
N ILE A 305 -13.74 27.43 -13.54
CA ILE A 305 -14.56 26.32 -13.05
C ILE A 305 -14.55 25.25 -14.14
N HIS A 306 -14.06 24.05 -13.80
CA HIS A 306 -13.97 22.79 -14.58
C HIS A 306 -12.54 22.27 -14.84
N ALA A 307 -11.85 21.87 -13.78
CA ALA A 307 -10.79 20.86 -13.84
C ALA A 307 -10.79 20.07 -12.51
N SER A 308 -10.68 18.74 -12.58
CA SER A 308 -10.56 17.87 -11.40
C SER A 308 -9.43 18.36 -10.51
N HIS A 309 -9.76 18.75 -9.26
CA HIS A 309 -8.80 19.20 -8.26
C HIS A 309 -7.65 18.20 -8.15
N GLY A 310 -6.43 18.63 -8.50
CA GLY A 310 -5.25 17.77 -8.53
C GLY A 310 -4.99 17.17 -7.15
N THR A 311 -4.83 15.84 -7.07
CA THR A 311 -4.49 15.13 -5.82
C THR A 311 -2.99 14.83 -5.71
N THR A 312 -2.19 15.37 -6.64
CA THR A 312 -0.75 15.22 -6.73
C THR A 312 -0.09 16.50 -6.23
N GLY A 313 0.33 16.52 -4.95
CA GLY A 313 0.95 17.69 -4.31
C GLY A 313 2.06 17.31 -3.33
N LEU A 314 2.75 18.31 -2.78
CA LEU A 314 3.68 18.13 -1.67
C LEU A 314 2.88 17.82 -0.40
N GLY A 315 2.61 16.55 -0.13
CA GLY A 315 2.11 16.12 1.19
C GLY A 315 3.25 16.30 2.21
N GLY A 316 3.21 17.42 2.90
CA GLY A 316 4.15 17.75 3.96
C GLY A 316 3.45 17.68 5.32
N ASP A 317 3.99 18.47 6.24
CA ASP A 317 3.23 19.03 7.35
C ASP A 317 1.94 19.65 6.79
N PRO A 318 0.74 19.16 7.17
CA PRO A 318 -0.52 19.74 6.73
C PRO A 318 -0.74 21.17 7.23
N ALA A 319 0.08 21.69 8.16
CA ALA A 319 0.09 23.11 8.52
C ALA A 319 1.03 23.97 7.63
N SER A 320 1.75 23.36 6.68
CA SER A 320 2.65 24.08 5.78
C SER A 320 1.87 24.84 4.69
N PRO A 321 2.23 26.12 4.39
CA PRO A 321 1.63 26.89 3.28
C PRO A 321 1.88 26.28 1.89
N ARG A 322 2.84 25.35 1.77
CA ARG A 322 3.17 24.66 0.51
C ARG A 322 2.42 23.32 0.33
N SER A 323 1.60 22.94 1.30
CA SER A 323 0.82 21.71 1.25
C SER A 323 -0.49 21.93 0.49
N ASP A 324 -0.91 20.93 -0.28
CA ASP A 324 -2.21 20.95 -0.95
C ASP A 324 -3.32 20.69 0.08
N GLN A 325 -3.76 21.78 0.73
CA GLN A 325 -4.78 21.78 1.76
C GLN A 325 -6.09 21.13 1.27
N THR A 326 -6.42 21.28 -0.02
CA THR A 326 -7.65 20.72 -0.60
C THR A 326 -7.54 19.21 -0.73
N ALA A 327 -6.39 18.70 -1.18
CA ALA A 327 -6.13 17.27 -1.24
C ALA A 327 -6.01 16.61 0.15
N LEU A 328 -5.58 17.37 1.17
CA LEU A 328 -5.38 16.90 2.56
C LEU A 328 -6.62 17.07 3.46
N ALA A 329 -7.66 17.77 3.02
CA ALA A 329 -8.88 18.02 3.81
C ALA A 329 -9.55 16.70 4.25
N GLY A 330 -9.83 16.57 5.55
CA GLY A 330 -10.38 15.35 6.15
C GLY A 330 -9.40 14.16 6.26
N ARG A 331 -8.12 14.39 5.94
CA ARG A 331 -7.01 13.40 5.98
C ARG A 331 -5.81 13.88 6.81
N MET A 332 -5.88 15.10 7.32
CA MET A 332 -4.83 15.69 8.17
C MET A 332 -4.65 14.93 9.50
N GLY A 333 -5.58 14.03 9.86
CA GLY A 333 -5.46 13.19 11.05
C GLY A 333 -4.71 11.89 10.82
N ARG A 334 -4.31 11.55 9.57
CA ARG A 334 -3.53 10.33 9.31
C ARG A 334 -2.08 10.50 9.76
N ARG A 335 -1.69 9.70 10.74
CA ARG A 335 -0.32 9.66 11.29
C ARG A 335 0.32 8.29 11.21
N GLU A 336 -0.46 7.23 10.97
CA GLU A 336 0.05 5.87 10.92
C GLU A 336 -0.19 5.18 9.57
N THR A 337 0.82 4.41 9.15
CA THR A 337 0.73 3.45 8.04
C THR A 337 1.11 2.06 8.52
N CYS A 338 0.29 1.06 8.19
CA CYS A 338 0.68 -0.34 8.33
C CYS A 338 1.37 -0.80 7.04
N VAL A 339 2.67 -1.10 7.10
CA VAL A 339 3.43 -1.69 6.00
C VAL A 339 3.39 -3.21 6.13
N VAL A 340 3.04 -3.91 5.05
CA VAL A 340 2.91 -5.37 4.99
C VAL A 340 3.72 -5.89 3.80
N ASN A 341 4.81 -6.61 4.07
CA ASN A 341 5.43 -7.44 3.04
C ASN A 341 4.73 -8.80 3.03
N ALA A 342 4.02 -9.06 1.94
CA ALA A 342 3.15 -10.19 1.75
C ALA A 342 3.80 -11.35 0.96
N ALA A 343 5.13 -11.36 0.81
CA ALA A 343 5.85 -12.43 0.11
C ALA A 343 5.53 -13.81 0.71
N ILE A 344 4.87 -14.65 -0.08
CA ILE A 344 4.46 -15.99 0.36
C ILE A 344 5.54 -17.03 0.09
N MET A 345 6.41 -16.86 -0.91
CA MET A 345 7.53 -17.77 -1.12
C MET A 345 8.55 -17.59 0.02
N LYS A 346 8.87 -18.68 0.72
CA LYS A 346 9.84 -18.67 1.82
C LYS A 346 11.20 -19.21 1.39
N SER A 347 11.22 -20.27 0.58
CA SER A 347 12.49 -20.85 0.14
C SER A 347 13.01 -20.14 -1.11
N ARG A 348 14.32 -19.96 -1.16
CA ARG A 348 15.02 -19.33 -2.29
C ARG A 348 15.37 -20.36 -3.36
N TYR A 349 15.41 -19.96 -4.63
CA TYR A 349 15.96 -20.79 -5.69
C TYR A 349 17.40 -21.23 -5.36
N PRO A 350 17.80 -22.49 -5.60
CA PRO A 350 17.09 -23.58 -6.30
C PRO A 350 16.11 -24.40 -5.46
N HIS A 351 15.67 -23.87 -4.30
CA HIS A 351 14.75 -24.49 -3.35
C HIS A 351 15.28 -25.82 -2.81
N ILE A 352 16.51 -25.81 -2.28
CA ILE A 352 17.10 -26.97 -1.62
C ILE A 352 16.16 -27.40 -0.47
N GLY A 353 15.64 -28.64 -0.55
CA GLY A 353 14.62 -29.15 0.39
C GLY A 353 13.16 -28.88 0.01
N GLY A 354 12.91 -28.33 -1.18
CA GLY A 354 11.58 -28.07 -1.74
C GLY A 354 11.08 -26.64 -1.56
N LYS A 355 9.97 -26.33 -2.24
CA LYS A 355 9.29 -25.04 -2.10
C LYS A 355 8.61 -24.95 -0.73
N GLN A 356 8.91 -23.90 0.02
CA GLN A 356 8.28 -23.60 1.30
C GLN A 356 7.51 -22.30 1.18
N PHE A 357 6.37 -22.21 1.88
CA PHE A 357 5.48 -21.07 1.77
C PHE A 357 5.10 -20.52 3.15
N ASN A 358 5.09 -19.20 3.25
CA ASN A 358 4.44 -18.47 4.32
C ASN A 358 2.92 -18.44 4.06
N LYS A 359 2.14 -18.39 5.14
CA LYS A 359 0.69 -18.19 5.03
C LYS A 359 0.37 -16.76 4.56
N PRO A 360 -0.72 -16.55 3.80
CA PRO A 360 -1.22 -15.21 3.47
C PRO A 360 -1.43 -14.37 4.74
N ILE A 361 -1.09 -13.08 4.67
CA ILE A 361 -1.39 -12.12 5.75
C ILE A 361 -2.82 -11.65 5.56
N VAL A 362 -3.59 -11.59 6.64
CA VAL A 362 -4.96 -11.06 6.65
C VAL A 362 -4.96 -9.77 7.44
N VAL A 363 -5.54 -8.71 6.87
CA VAL A 363 -5.65 -7.39 7.50
C VAL A 363 -7.13 -7.05 7.66
N ASP A 364 -7.57 -6.78 8.90
CA ASP A 364 -8.89 -6.20 9.15
C ASP A 364 -8.71 -4.67 9.29
N LEU A 365 -9.36 -3.89 8.41
CA LEU A 365 -9.20 -2.43 8.32
C LEU A 365 -10.58 -1.74 8.22
N ASP A 366 -10.77 -0.62 8.93
CA ASP A 366 -12.01 0.16 8.86
C ASP A 366 -11.99 1.19 7.71
N LEU A 367 -12.76 0.89 6.65
CA LEU A 367 -12.84 1.71 5.45
C LEU A 367 -14.18 2.46 5.35
N PRO A 368 -14.23 3.61 4.66
CA PRO A 368 -15.46 4.39 4.47
C PRO A 368 -16.57 3.55 3.82
N ILE A 369 -17.79 3.64 4.36
CA ILE A 369 -18.99 3.12 3.70
C ILE A 369 -19.35 4.07 2.56
N TRP A 370 -19.73 3.54 1.39
CA TRP A 370 -20.32 4.38 0.35
C TRP A 370 -21.85 4.43 0.55
N GLU A 371 -22.40 5.64 0.55
CA GLU A 371 -23.85 5.83 0.57
C GLU A 371 -24.37 5.66 -0.86
N ASP A 372 -25.39 4.82 -1.04
CA ASP A 372 -26.21 4.87 -2.25
C ASP A 372 -26.84 6.27 -2.25
N GLU A 373 -26.48 7.12 -3.21
CA GLU A 373 -27.27 8.32 -3.46
C GLU A 373 -28.68 7.83 -3.80
N GLY A 374 -29.59 7.97 -2.84
CA GLY A 374 -30.93 7.42 -2.93
C GLY A 374 -31.60 7.92 -4.20
N HIS A 375 -31.88 7.01 -5.14
CA HIS A 375 -33.11 7.13 -5.90
C HIS A 375 -34.24 6.90 -4.90
N ILE A 376 -34.74 8.02 -4.40
CA ILE A 376 -36.08 8.11 -3.83
C ILE A 376 -37.03 7.73 -4.97
N GLU A 377 -37.38 6.45 -5.08
CA GLU A 377 -38.66 6.11 -5.68
C GLU A 377 -39.72 6.62 -4.72
N ALA A 378 -40.25 7.80 -5.03
CA ALA A 378 -41.44 8.31 -4.39
C ALA A 378 -42.62 7.37 -4.74
N PRO A 379 -43.52 7.10 -3.78
CA PRO A 379 -44.64 6.16 -3.95
C PRO A 379 -45.66 6.59 -5.02
#